data_AF-A0A4Y1ZFZ6-F1
#
_entry.id   AF-A0A4Y1ZFZ6-F1
#
_cell.length_a   1.000
_cell.length_b   1.000
_cell.length_c   1.000
_cell.angle_alpha   90.00
_cell.angle_beta   90.00
_cell.angle_gamma   90.00
#
_symmetry.space_group_name_H-M   'P 1'
#
loop_
_entity.id
_entity.type
_entity.pdbx_description
1 polymer ?
#
loop_
_entity_poly.entity_id
_entity_poly.type
_entity_poly.pdbx_seq_one_letter_code
_entity_poly.pdbx_strand_id
1 'polypeptide(L)'
;MKVSELFQIPMFSEFKLIAGQKGVDRELQNVNMMDAPDIIDYLKPNDWLITSGYHLRNNPDFFTHLLRRWRSGAVLRSGSRHAGL
;
A
#
# COMPACT_ATOMS: atom_id res chain seq x y z
N MET A 1 3.02 4.19 -15.03
CA MET A 1 3.80 2.98 -14.68
C MET A 1 2.86 1.98 -14.05
N LYS A 2 2.99 0.70 -14.39
CA LYS A 2 2.16 -0.36 -13.80
C LYS A 2 2.63 -0.69 -12.39
N VAL A 3 1.71 -1.21 -11.56
CA VAL A 3 2.05 -1.73 -10.23
C VAL A 3 3.17 -2.78 -10.29
N SER A 4 3.16 -3.65 -11.30
CA SER A 4 4.20 -4.67 -11.51
C SER A 4 5.61 -4.08 -11.73
N GLU A 5 5.70 -2.89 -12.33
CA GLU A 5 6.97 -2.23 -12.63
C GLU A 5 7.66 -1.70 -11.35
N LEU A 6 6.91 -1.44 -10.27
CA LEU A 6 7.50 -1.04 -8.98
C LEU A 6 8.46 -2.10 -8.43
N PHE A 7 8.10 -3.38 -8.56
CA PHE A 7 8.92 -4.48 -8.04
C PHE A 7 10.20 -4.71 -8.83
N GLN A 8 10.33 -4.08 -10.00
CA GLN A 8 11.56 -4.08 -10.80
C GLN A 8 12.55 -3.00 -10.33
N ILE A 9 12.10 -2.02 -9.55
CA ILE A 9 12.96 -1.00 -8.95
C ILE A 9 13.79 -1.65 -7.84
N PRO A 10 15.15 -1.55 -7.87
CA PRO A 10 16.01 -2.21 -6.88
C PRO A 10 15.64 -1.94 -5.41
N MET A 11 15.18 -0.72 -5.12
CA MET A 11 14.75 -0.29 -3.78
C MET A 11 13.53 -1.07 -3.26
N PHE A 12 12.68 -1.59 -4.15
CA PHE A 12 11.48 -2.37 -3.81
C PHE A 12 11.67 -3.88 -4.03
N SER A 13 12.88 -4.34 -4.34
CA SER A 13 13.16 -5.77 -4.60
C SER A 13 12.81 -6.69 -3.43
N GLU A 14 12.84 -6.19 -2.18
CA GLU A 14 12.47 -6.94 -0.98
C GLU A 14 10.98 -6.87 -0.64
N PHE A 15 10.20 -6.07 -1.36
CA PHE A 15 8.77 -5.92 -1.11
C PHE A 15 8.02 -7.15 -1.65
N LYS A 16 7.05 -7.62 -0.87
CA LYS A 16 6.21 -8.75 -1.28
C LYS A 16 4.78 -8.29 -1.48
N LEU A 17 4.22 -8.65 -2.64
CA LEU A 17 2.81 -8.53 -2.91
C LEU A 17 2.05 -9.59 -2.12
N ILE A 18 1.27 -9.18 -1.12
CA ILE A 18 0.51 -10.10 -0.26
C ILE A 18 -0.98 -10.15 -0.60
N ALA A 19 -1.48 -9.14 -1.32
CA ALA A 19 -2.87 -9.07 -1.78
C ALA A 19 -2.98 -8.19 -3.03
N GLY A 20 -4.04 -8.36 -3.82
CA GLY A 20 -4.30 -7.50 -4.98
C GLY A 20 -3.61 -7.95 -6.27
N GLN A 21 -3.20 -9.22 -6.39
CA GLN A 21 -2.57 -9.79 -7.59
C GLN A 21 -3.30 -9.49 -8.90
N LYS A 22 -4.64 -9.43 -8.88
CA LYS A 22 -5.46 -9.09 -10.06
C LYS A 22 -5.31 -7.64 -10.53
N GLY A 23 -4.67 -6.79 -9.74
CA GLY A 23 -4.49 -5.36 -10.00
C GLY A 23 -3.08 -4.98 -10.44
N VAL A 24 -2.17 -5.94 -10.67
CA VAL A 24 -0.75 -5.63 -10.96
C VAL A 24 -0.53 -4.90 -12.30
N ASP A 25 -1.49 -5.00 -13.23
CA ASP A 25 -1.46 -4.30 -14.51
C ASP A 25 -2.07 -2.89 -14.47
N ARG A 26 -2.56 -2.44 -13.30
CA ARG A 26 -3.12 -1.10 -13.16
C ARG A 26 -2.02 -0.05 -13.24
N GLU A 27 -2.34 1.05 -13.91
CA GLU A 27 -1.50 2.25 -13.94
C GLU A 27 -1.53 2.98 -12.59
N LEU A 28 -0.35 3.34 -12.12
CA LEU A 28 -0.13 4.23 -10.98
C LEU A 28 0.04 5.66 -11.47
N GLN A 29 -0.68 6.58 -10.84
CA GLN A 29 -0.59 8.01 -11.14
C GLN A 29 0.18 8.77 -10.06
N ASN A 30 -0.01 8.40 -8.80
CA ASN A 30 0.58 9.09 -7.66
C ASN A 30 1.01 8.09 -6.59
N VAL A 31 2.03 8.46 -5.82
CA VAL A 31 2.49 7.74 -4.64
C VAL A 31 2.29 8.65 -3.44
N ASN A 32 1.59 8.17 -2.43
CA ASN A 32 1.28 8.88 -1.19
C ASN A 32 1.71 8.05 0.02
N MET A 33 1.95 8.70 1.15
CA MET A 33 2.34 8.04 2.40
C MET A 33 1.36 8.40 3.51
N MET A 34 0.89 7.41 4.26
CA MET A 34 0.01 7.61 5.41
C MET A 34 0.84 7.79 6.68
N ASP A 35 0.83 9.01 7.22
CA ASP A 35 1.31 9.32 8.57
C ASP A 35 0.16 9.33 9.59
N ALA A 36 -1.02 9.78 9.17
CA ALA A 36 -2.24 9.84 9.97
C ALA A 36 -3.47 9.34 9.16
N PRO A 37 -4.51 8.82 9.84
CA PRO A 37 -5.65 8.16 9.20
C PRO A 37 -6.57 9.09 8.38
N ASP A 38 -6.48 10.39 8.57
CA ASP A 38 -7.23 11.42 7.85
C ASP A 38 -6.88 11.51 6.35
N ILE A 39 -5.73 10.97 5.93
CA ILE A 39 -5.34 10.92 4.51
C ILE A 39 -6.39 10.22 3.62
N ILE A 40 -7.21 9.33 4.20
CA ILE A 40 -8.24 8.56 3.48
C ILE A 40 -9.17 9.46 2.68
N ASP A 41 -9.52 10.63 3.22
CA ASP A 41 -10.43 11.57 2.57
C ASP A 41 -9.80 12.27 1.36
N TYR A 42 -8.48 12.25 1.27
CA TYR A 42 -7.69 12.90 0.23
C TYR A 42 -7.16 11.93 -0.83
N LEU A 43 -7.37 10.61 -0.65
CA LEU A 43 -6.94 9.60 -1.62
C LEU A 43 -7.67 9.78 -2.95
N LYS A 44 -6.88 9.85 -4.03
CA LYS A 44 -7.37 9.92 -5.40
C LYS A 44 -7.40 8.53 -6.05
N PRO A 45 -8.20 8.36 -7.12
CA PRO A 45 -8.09 7.16 -7.95
C PRO A 45 -6.65 6.93 -8.41
N ASN A 46 -6.22 5.67 -8.45
CA ASN A 46 -4.86 5.27 -8.84
C ASN A 46 -3.70 5.80 -7.97
N ASP A 47 -4.00 6.33 -6.77
CA ASP A 47 -3.00 6.55 -5.73
C ASP A 47 -2.48 5.21 -5.21
N TRP A 48 -1.15 5.13 -5.07
CA TRP A 48 -0.50 4.09 -4.30
C TRP A 48 -0.16 4.61 -2.90
N LEU A 49 -0.73 4.00 -1.86
CA LEU A 49 -0.52 4.39 -0.47
C LEU A 49 0.54 3.51 0.20
N ILE A 50 1.58 4.15 0.70
CA ILE A 50 2.64 3.53 1.52
C ILE A 50 2.30 3.79 3.00
N THR A 51 2.39 2.77 3.84
CA THR A 51 2.15 2.90 5.28
C THR A 51 2.94 1.87 6.08
N SER A 52 3.28 2.20 7.33
CA SER A 52 3.81 1.25 8.31
C SER A 52 2.74 0.26 8.82
N GLY A 53 1.46 0.54 8.56
CA GLY A 53 0.33 -0.22 9.09
C GLY A 53 0.08 0.00 10.58
N TYR A 54 0.76 0.96 11.22
CA TYR A 54 0.61 1.25 12.65
C TYR A 54 -0.85 1.54 13.03
N HIS A 55 -1.51 2.44 12.30
CA HIS A 55 -2.93 2.80 12.48
C HIS A 55 -3.91 1.66 12.13
N LEU A 56 -3.43 0.61 11.47
CA LEU A 56 -4.24 -0.56 11.08
C LEU A 56 -4.16 -1.69 12.14
N ARG A 57 -3.11 -1.73 12.95
CA ARG A 57 -2.67 -2.92 13.73
C ARG A 57 -3.72 -3.48 14.68
N ASN A 58 -4.67 -2.69 15.17
CA ASN A 58 -5.74 -3.15 16.08
C ASN A 58 -7.11 -2.57 15.68
N ASN A 59 -7.28 -2.14 14.43
CA ASN A 59 -8.51 -1.47 13.98
C ASN A 59 -8.99 -2.04 12.63
N PRO A 60 -9.58 -3.25 12.63
CA PRO A 60 -10.02 -3.93 11.40
C PRO A 60 -11.14 -3.17 10.68
N ASP A 61 -11.98 -2.43 11.42
CA ASP A 61 -13.03 -1.59 10.85
C ASP A 61 -12.45 -0.44 10.05
N PHE A 62 -11.44 0.24 10.61
CA PHE A 62 -10.70 1.27 9.88
C PHE A 62 -10.00 0.71 8.64
N PHE A 63 -9.37 -0.47 8.74
CA PHE A 63 -8.77 -1.11 7.56
C PHE A 63 -9.81 -1.43 6.48
N THR A 64 -10.98 -1.93 6.88
CA THR A 64 -12.08 -2.20 5.95
C THR A 64 -12.60 -0.91 5.31
N HIS A 65 -12.72 0.16 6.09
CA HIS A 65 -13.10 1.48 5.60
C HIS A 65 -12.09 2.01 4.58
N LEU A 66 -10.79 1.94 4.90
CA LEU A 66 -9.70 2.27 3.98
C LEU A 66 -9.82 1.50 2.67
N LEU A 67 -9.98 0.18 2.71
CA LEU A 67 -10.09 -0.65 1.50
C LEU A 67 -11.34 -0.32 0.66
N ARG A 68 -12.46 0.03 1.28
CA ARG A 68 -13.68 0.44 0.56
C ARG A 68 -13.48 1.78 -0.16
N ARG A 69 -12.79 2.72 0.50
CA ARG A 69 -12.49 4.03 -0.09
C ARG A 69 -11.39 3.92 -1.17
N TRP A 70 -10.42 3.05 -0.94
CA TRP A 70 -9.22 2.89 -1.76
C TRP A 70 -9.36 1.70 -2.72
N ARG A 71 -10.04 1.94 -3.86
CA ARG A 71 -10.33 0.91 -4.87
C ARG A 71 -9.12 0.44 -5.70
N SER A 72 -7.95 1.06 -5.48
CA SER A 72 -6.78 0.92 -6.35
C SER A 72 -5.63 0.09 -5.74
N GLY A 73 -5.64 -0.16 -4.43
CA GLY A 73 -4.43 -0.55 -3.69
C GLY A 73 -4.07 -2.03 -3.69
N ALA A 74 -2.81 -2.32 -4.01
CA ALA A 74 -2.12 -3.54 -3.60
C ALA A 74 -1.58 -3.35 -2.17
N VAL A 75 -1.72 -4.36 -1.31
CA VAL A 75 -1.10 -4.33 0.03
C VAL A 75 0.33 -4.84 -0.10
N LEU A 76 1.27 -4.02 0.36
CA LEU A 76 2.69 -4.33 0.34
C LEU A 76 3.27 -4.29 1.73
N ARG A 77 4.04 -5.32 2.04
CA ARG A 77 4.82 -5.40 3.27
C ARG A 77 6.29 -5.38 2.88
N SER A 78 7.05 -4.47 3.47
CA SER A 78 8.51 -4.53 3.39
C SER A 78 8.99 -5.81 4.07
N GLY A 79 9.74 -6.62 3.34
CA GLY A 79 10.29 -7.89 3.79
C GLY A 79 11.51 -7.76 4.69
N SER A 80 11.55 -6.81 5.62
CA SER A 80 12.71 -6.65 6.49
C SER A 80 12.75 -7.76 7.54
N ARG A 81 13.63 -8.76 7.36
CA ARG A 81 14.13 -9.60 8.47
C ARG A 81 15.08 -8.79 9.35
N HIS A 82 14.59 -7.72 9.97
CA HIS A 82 15.32 -6.97 11.00
C HIS A 82 14.33 -6.58 12.10
N ALA A 83 13.80 -7.59 12.80
CA ALA A 83 13.26 -7.42 14.14
C ALA A 83 14.25 -8.07 15.10
N GLY A 84 15.32 -7.33 15.38
CA GLY A 84 16.27 -7.59 16.44
C GLY A 84 16.32 -6.36 17.32
N LEU A 85 15.27 -6.18 18.14
CA LEU A 85 15.26 -5.53 19.44
C LEU A 85 14.18 -6.22 20.27
#